data_AF-A0A1Z5SVN7-F1
#
_entry.id   AF-A0A1Z5SVN7-F1
#
_cell.length_a   1.000
_cell.length_b   1.000
_cell.length_c   1.000
_cell.angle_alpha   90.00
_cell.angle_beta   90.00
_cell.angle_gamma   90.00
#
_symmetry.space_group_name_H-M   'P 1'
#
loop_
_entity.id
_entity.type
_entity.pdbx_description
1 polymer ?
#
loop_
_entity_poly.entity_id
_entity_poly.type
_entity_poly.pdbx_seq_one_letter_code
_entity_poly.pdbx_strand_id
1 'polypeptide(L)'
;MRVSPRKALLNLGLFGAALLLILYVNLAPSRSTSGAGRRLDWTTVRYTSKAERLPDVRGKCPGLNAESHPALVVAHVKDNGPLRWLDRLHGKYHYCIYHVDRPVSRDREELQVPANKGHEAMAYLTFIIDNYPNIPLAGVVFTHGSRFSWHNDEPTYDNLPLLEALDIPAALEGPGYHNLRCDWSASTCAKDYGSPQNSIETKLNAKTQPWDMRSASDAAFAESLVSIFGGFKRDEQARLGRSDMVKSQCCAQFVVSRDRIYQHSLKEYLALRQWLLEDAPQDDKISGRIMSYLWHILFLRKEVMSETRDSLDLGRLNQLACPSASDCYCKLYGRCNLEGCLDGHCMGQYTIPPDFTLPDDWARMHDKGDEASGGSGGQNSEPAREPDRSGGRAKAQDEGVRKQESNQAKRPKAGGRPEDAEIRKEAQKAEKSRKEAEGQQQADDRKKEKAGTVQESESEGAQGGTRKEAENSRKEADREQA
;
A
#
# COMPACT_ATOMS: atom_id res chain seq x y z
N MET A 1 68.03 -3.29 -3.25
CA MET A 1 67.42 -2.18 -4.03
C MET A 1 67.04 -1.06 -3.05
N ARG A 2 67.70 0.11 -3.11
CA ARG A 2 67.29 1.28 -2.31
C ARG A 2 66.09 1.93 -2.99
N VAL A 3 64.92 1.84 -2.38
CA VAL A 3 63.71 2.54 -2.86
C VAL A 3 63.97 4.04 -2.71
N SER A 4 63.79 4.82 -3.79
CA SER A 4 64.03 6.26 -3.71
C SER A 4 63.02 6.91 -2.74
N PRO A 5 63.42 7.92 -1.97
CA PRO A 5 62.53 8.58 -1.01
C PRO A 5 61.25 9.14 -1.67
N ARG A 6 61.32 9.51 -2.96
CA ARG A 6 60.15 9.92 -3.76
C ARG A 6 59.16 8.78 -3.99
N LYS A 7 59.63 7.56 -4.27
CA LYS A 7 58.75 6.37 -4.42
C LYS A 7 58.12 5.96 -3.09
N ALA A 8 58.87 6.08 -1.99
CA ALA A 8 58.34 5.80 -0.65
C ALA A 8 57.22 6.79 -0.26
N LEU A 9 57.39 8.09 -0.53
CA LEU A 9 56.36 9.11 -0.29
C LEU A 9 55.12 8.91 -1.17
N LEU A 10 55.30 8.55 -2.44
CA LEU A 10 54.18 8.25 -3.34
C LEU A 10 53.38 7.03 -2.84
N ASN A 11 54.06 5.95 -2.46
CA ASN A 11 53.41 4.75 -1.93
C ASN A 11 52.71 5.03 -0.59
N LEU A 12 53.30 5.85 0.28
CA LEU A 12 52.67 6.27 1.54
C LEU A 12 51.42 7.14 1.28
N GLY A 13 51.47 8.02 0.28
CA GLY A 13 50.33 8.81 -0.17
C GLY A 13 49.20 7.94 -0.74
N LEU A 14 49.53 6.96 -1.59
CA LEU A 14 48.57 6.01 -2.14
C LEU A 14 47.97 5.10 -1.05
N PHE A 15 48.79 4.61 -0.12
CA PHE A 15 48.33 3.84 1.03
C PHE A 15 47.45 4.68 1.95
N GLY A 16 47.83 5.93 2.23
CA GLY A 16 47.03 6.87 3.00
C GLY A 16 45.69 7.18 2.34
N ALA A 17 45.68 7.39 1.03
CA ALA A 17 44.45 7.59 0.27
C ALA A 17 43.57 6.33 0.24
N ALA A 18 44.16 5.15 0.06
CA ALA A 18 43.44 3.88 0.11
C ALA A 18 42.88 3.59 1.51
N LEU A 19 43.66 3.86 2.57
CA LEU A 19 43.22 3.73 3.95
C LEU A 19 42.12 4.74 4.27
N LEU A 20 42.24 6.00 3.86
CA LEU A 20 41.19 7.01 4.02
C LEU A 20 39.94 6.66 3.23
N LEU A 21 40.06 6.04 2.05
CA LEU A 21 38.93 5.55 1.27
C LEU A 21 38.28 4.35 1.96
N ILE A 22 39.06 3.38 2.44
CA ILE A 22 38.57 2.24 3.22
C ILE A 22 37.89 2.75 4.49
N LEU A 23 38.48 3.69 5.20
CA LEU A 23 37.90 4.33 6.38
C LEU A 23 36.68 5.17 6.02
N TYR A 24 36.62 5.85 4.88
CA TYR A 24 35.43 6.58 4.44
C TYR A 24 34.28 5.64 4.04
N VAL A 25 34.61 4.48 3.49
CA VAL A 25 33.64 3.43 3.12
C VAL A 25 33.21 2.61 4.36
N ASN A 26 34.10 2.38 5.32
CA ASN A 26 33.89 1.48 6.47
C ASN A 26 33.72 2.17 7.83
N LEU A 27 34.09 3.45 8.02
CA LEU A 27 33.54 4.28 9.11
C LEU A 27 32.11 4.66 8.74
N ALA A 28 31.25 3.65 8.71
CA ALA A 28 29.97 3.81 9.35
C ALA A 28 30.25 4.05 10.86
N PRO A 29 29.44 4.84 11.57
CA PRO A 29 29.49 4.84 13.03
C PRO A 29 29.33 3.40 13.51
N SER A 30 30.41 2.79 13.97
CA SER A 30 30.40 1.48 14.61
C SER A 30 29.62 1.57 15.91
N ARG A 31 28.30 1.35 15.83
CA ARG A 31 27.40 0.84 16.89
C ARG A 31 25.99 0.61 16.30
N SER A 32 25.62 -0.67 16.20
CA SER A 32 24.28 -1.23 15.95
C SER A 32 23.72 -1.24 14.51
N THR A 33 23.69 -2.45 13.97
CA THR A 33 23.10 -2.95 12.72
C THR A 33 21.56 -2.89 12.67
N SER A 34 20.92 -1.81 13.14
CA SER A 34 19.45 -1.71 13.14
C SER A 34 18.85 -0.30 13.05
N GLY A 35 19.65 0.77 12.95
CA GLY A 35 19.12 2.14 13.01
C GLY A 35 18.62 2.53 14.41
N ALA A 36 18.99 1.79 15.45
CA ALA A 36 18.63 2.09 16.84
C ALA A 36 19.07 3.52 17.22
N GLY A 37 18.09 4.39 17.53
CA GLY A 37 18.33 5.79 17.87
C GLY A 37 18.51 6.74 16.66
N ARG A 38 18.45 6.24 15.42
CA ARG A 38 18.42 7.10 14.23
C ARG A 38 17.04 7.74 14.12
N ARG A 39 17.01 9.06 14.30
CA ARG A 39 15.81 9.89 14.17
C ARG A 39 15.69 10.49 12.79
N LEU A 40 14.54 10.33 12.15
CA LEU A 40 14.27 10.78 10.79
C LEU A 40 13.05 11.68 10.75
N ASP A 41 13.11 12.72 9.93
CA ASP A 41 12.01 13.66 9.79
C ASP A 41 11.01 13.20 8.70
N TRP A 42 10.45 12.01 8.91
CA TRP A 42 9.40 11.43 8.05
C TRP A 42 8.01 11.58 8.69
N THR A 43 7.85 12.60 9.52
CA THR A 43 6.63 12.78 10.31
C THR A 43 5.46 13.29 9.46
N THR A 44 5.73 14.04 8.39
CA THR A 44 4.71 14.77 7.63
C THR A 44 5.06 14.75 6.15
N VAL A 45 4.13 14.35 5.29
CA VAL A 45 4.32 14.43 3.83
C VAL A 45 4.33 15.90 3.41
N ARG A 46 5.45 16.34 2.85
CA ARG A 46 5.74 17.74 2.50
C ARG A 46 5.91 17.99 1.01
N TYR A 47 5.63 16.99 0.18
CA TYR A 47 5.66 17.14 -1.26
C TYR A 47 4.75 18.30 -1.70
N THR A 48 5.26 19.14 -2.60
CA THR A 48 4.49 20.23 -3.20
C THR A 48 4.27 19.92 -4.66
N SER A 49 3.01 19.72 -5.03
CA SER A 49 2.60 19.50 -6.41
C SER A 49 2.85 20.72 -7.28
N LYS A 50 3.21 20.47 -8.53
CA LYS A 50 3.34 21.48 -9.59
C LYS A 50 2.04 21.65 -10.37
N ALA A 51 1.05 20.80 -10.14
CA ALA A 51 -0.22 20.82 -10.85
C ALA A 51 -1.10 22.00 -10.40
N GLU A 52 -1.64 22.72 -11.37
CA GLU A 52 -2.62 23.79 -11.12
C GLU A 52 -3.98 23.25 -10.65
N ARG A 53 -4.28 22.00 -11.01
CA ARG A 53 -5.55 21.34 -10.72
C ARG A 53 -5.32 19.91 -10.25
N LEU A 54 -6.01 19.51 -9.19
CA LEU A 54 -6.02 18.14 -8.68
C LEU A 54 -6.97 17.25 -9.50
N PRO A 55 -6.70 15.94 -9.61
CA PRO A 55 -7.61 15.02 -10.30
C PRO A 55 -9.02 15.01 -9.68
N ASP A 56 -10.03 14.80 -10.52
CA ASP A 56 -11.43 14.68 -10.11
C ASP A 56 -11.64 13.50 -9.13
N VAL A 57 -12.65 13.62 -8.27
CA VAL A 57 -13.11 12.55 -7.38
C VAL A 57 -13.77 11.45 -8.20
N ARG A 58 -13.23 10.22 -8.15
CA ARG A 58 -13.71 9.05 -8.91
C ARG A 58 -13.70 7.74 -8.14
N GLY A 59 -13.33 7.79 -6.87
CA GLY A 59 -13.25 6.65 -5.96
C GLY A 59 -14.24 6.70 -4.80
N LYS A 60 -15.37 7.41 -4.91
CA LYS A 60 -16.32 7.43 -3.80
C LYS A 60 -17.08 6.09 -3.71
N CYS A 61 -16.71 5.27 -2.73
CA CYS A 61 -17.26 3.93 -2.54
C CYS A 61 -18.74 3.98 -2.12
N PRO A 62 -19.68 3.42 -2.90
CA PRO A 62 -21.11 3.52 -2.63
C PRO A 62 -21.51 2.88 -1.30
N GLY A 63 -22.29 3.59 -0.49
CA GLY A 63 -22.82 3.08 0.78
C GLY A 63 -21.82 2.96 1.92
N LEU A 64 -20.54 3.27 1.70
CA LEU A 64 -19.51 3.25 2.74
C LEU A 64 -19.76 4.33 3.80
N ASN A 65 -19.74 3.94 5.07
CA ASN A 65 -19.88 4.82 6.21
C ASN A 65 -19.09 4.28 7.43
N ALA A 66 -19.12 5.02 8.55
CA ALA A 66 -18.35 4.68 9.74
C ALA A 66 -18.79 3.34 10.39
N GLU A 67 -20.05 2.96 10.24
CA GLU A 67 -20.67 1.76 10.79
C GLU A 67 -20.61 0.55 9.83
N SER A 68 -20.10 0.73 8.61
CA SER A 68 -19.89 -0.37 7.67
C SER A 68 -18.98 -1.46 8.23
N HIS A 69 -19.10 -2.67 7.69
CA HIS A 69 -18.07 -3.69 7.78
C HIS A 69 -16.69 -3.13 7.37
N PRO A 70 -15.58 -3.79 7.75
CA PRO A 70 -14.26 -3.43 7.25
C PRO A 70 -14.29 -3.26 5.72
N ALA A 71 -13.75 -2.15 5.23
CA ALA A 71 -13.68 -1.94 3.79
C ALA A 71 -12.63 -2.89 3.19
N LEU A 72 -12.97 -3.63 2.15
CA LEU A 72 -12.03 -4.39 1.33
C LEU A 72 -11.79 -3.61 0.04
N VAL A 73 -10.63 -2.98 -0.05
CA VAL A 73 -10.20 -2.16 -1.18
C VAL A 73 -9.38 -3.02 -2.11
N VAL A 74 -9.92 -3.26 -3.31
CA VAL A 74 -9.34 -4.17 -4.29
C VAL A 74 -8.82 -3.37 -5.48
N ALA A 75 -7.52 -3.42 -5.74
CA ALA A 75 -6.92 -2.86 -6.95
C ALA A 75 -6.97 -3.90 -8.08
N HIS A 76 -7.90 -3.74 -9.02
CA HIS A 76 -8.18 -4.71 -10.05
C HIS A 76 -7.81 -4.20 -11.45
N VAL A 77 -7.10 -5.02 -12.20
CA VAL A 77 -6.88 -4.89 -13.65
C VAL A 77 -7.60 -6.01 -14.38
N LYS A 78 -7.97 -5.81 -15.65
CA LYS A 78 -8.70 -6.79 -16.46
C LYS A 78 -8.06 -8.18 -16.46
N ASP A 79 -6.72 -8.23 -16.49
CA ASP A 79 -5.96 -9.49 -16.52
C ASP A 79 -6.04 -10.29 -15.21
N ASN A 80 -6.55 -9.70 -14.12
CA ASN A 80 -6.83 -10.46 -12.88
C ASN A 80 -8.00 -11.46 -13.05
N GLY A 81 -8.80 -11.29 -14.10
CA GLY A 81 -9.96 -12.14 -14.35
C GLY A 81 -11.19 -11.78 -13.48
N PRO A 82 -12.24 -12.60 -13.50
CA PRO A 82 -13.49 -12.31 -12.81
C PRO A 82 -13.34 -12.36 -11.28
N LEU A 83 -13.98 -11.42 -10.58
CA LEU A 83 -13.94 -11.29 -9.13
C LEU A 83 -15.02 -12.10 -8.37
N ARG A 84 -15.67 -13.08 -9.02
CA ARG A 84 -16.75 -13.90 -8.41
C ARG A 84 -16.31 -14.62 -7.14
N TRP A 85 -15.01 -14.90 -7.00
CA TRP A 85 -14.44 -15.49 -5.79
C TRP A 85 -14.64 -14.62 -4.53
N LEU A 86 -14.82 -13.30 -4.70
CA LEU A 86 -15.18 -12.40 -3.62
C LEU A 86 -16.61 -12.63 -3.10
N ASP A 87 -17.50 -13.31 -3.83
CA ASP A 87 -18.89 -13.50 -3.40
C ASP A 87 -18.98 -14.20 -2.02
N ARG A 88 -18.01 -15.07 -1.68
CA ARG A 88 -17.96 -15.74 -0.36
C ARG A 88 -17.66 -14.80 0.81
N LEU A 89 -17.12 -13.62 0.53
CA LEU A 89 -16.64 -12.67 1.53
C LEU A 89 -17.69 -11.60 1.94
N HIS A 90 -18.89 -11.62 1.34
CA HIS A 90 -19.82 -10.47 1.37
C HIS A 90 -20.38 -10.18 2.77
N GLY A 91 -20.46 -11.21 3.62
CA GLY A 91 -20.90 -11.07 5.01
C GLY A 91 -19.84 -10.46 5.92
N LYS A 92 -18.57 -10.42 5.48
CA LYS A 92 -17.42 -9.98 6.30
C LYS A 92 -16.93 -8.58 5.93
N TYR A 93 -17.03 -8.18 4.66
CA TYR A 93 -16.43 -6.94 4.17
C TYR A 93 -17.43 -6.05 3.42
N HIS A 94 -17.12 -4.76 3.36
CA HIS A 94 -17.73 -3.82 2.43
C HIS A 94 -16.80 -3.59 1.24
N TYR A 95 -17.23 -3.87 0.02
CA TYR A 95 -16.35 -3.87 -1.15
C TYR A 95 -16.17 -2.50 -1.79
N CYS A 96 -14.91 -2.15 -2.05
CA CYS A 96 -14.53 -1.00 -2.85
C CYS A 96 -13.53 -1.45 -3.92
N ILE A 97 -14.04 -1.90 -5.07
CA ILE A 97 -13.26 -2.50 -6.15
C ILE A 97 -12.92 -1.42 -7.18
N TYR A 98 -11.64 -1.12 -7.35
CA TYR A 98 -11.15 -0.12 -8.30
C TYR A 98 -10.67 -0.80 -9.57
N HIS A 99 -11.22 -0.40 -10.71
CA HIS A 99 -10.77 -0.85 -12.02
C HIS A 99 -9.70 0.11 -12.56
N VAL A 100 -8.44 -0.28 -12.46
CA VAL A 100 -7.28 0.61 -12.65
C VAL A 100 -6.98 0.88 -14.13
N ASP A 101 -7.27 -0.10 -14.99
CA ASP A 101 -6.95 -0.10 -16.42
C ASP A 101 -8.16 0.15 -17.33
N ARG A 102 -9.33 0.47 -16.75
CA ARG A 102 -10.53 0.77 -17.52
C ARG A 102 -10.55 2.22 -18.04
N PRO A 103 -11.12 2.46 -19.23
CA PRO A 103 -11.36 3.82 -19.71
C PRO A 103 -12.22 4.62 -18.73
N VAL A 104 -12.00 5.92 -18.69
CA VAL A 104 -12.80 6.84 -17.86
C VAL A 104 -14.28 6.70 -18.19
N SER A 105 -15.07 6.36 -17.18
CA SER A 105 -16.51 6.21 -17.27
C SER A 105 -17.20 7.41 -16.62
N ARG A 106 -18.39 7.74 -17.11
CA ARG A 106 -19.28 8.71 -16.45
C ARG A 106 -20.18 8.06 -15.41
N ASP A 107 -20.17 6.72 -15.36
CA ASP A 107 -20.87 5.98 -14.33
C ASP A 107 -20.22 6.27 -12.98
N ARG A 108 -21.04 6.75 -12.04
CA ARG A 108 -20.59 7.10 -10.69
C ARG A 108 -20.48 5.89 -9.78
N GLU A 109 -21.02 4.75 -10.20
CA GLU A 109 -20.90 3.48 -9.46
C GLU A 109 -19.58 2.77 -9.77
N GLU A 110 -18.95 3.08 -10.89
CA GLU A 110 -17.65 2.53 -11.26
C GLU A 110 -16.52 3.27 -10.55
N LEU A 111 -15.82 2.57 -9.64
CA LEU A 111 -14.67 3.15 -8.94
C LEU A 111 -13.45 3.12 -9.86
N GLN A 112 -12.92 4.32 -10.12
CA GLN A 112 -11.81 4.53 -11.04
C GLN A 112 -10.67 5.27 -10.38
N VAL A 113 -9.51 5.22 -11.02
CA VAL A 113 -8.29 5.93 -10.61
C VAL A 113 -7.99 7.08 -11.59
N PRO A 114 -7.24 8.11 -11.17
CA PRO A 114 -6.87 9.20 -12.07
C PRO A 114 -5.84 8.79 -13.14
N ALA A 115 -5.03 7.77 -12.88
CA ALA A 115 -4.09 7.18 -13.83
C ALA A 115 -3.72 5.75 -13.42
N ASN A 116 -3.39 4.90 -14.39
CA ASN A 116 -2.77 3.60 -14.12
C ASN A 116 -1.27 3.81 -13.85
N LYS A 117 -0.90 4.08 -12.59
CA LYS A 117 0.46 4.43 -12.16
C LYS A 117 0.74 3.84 -10.78
N GLY A 118 1.90 3.21 -10.59
CA GLY A 118 2.34 2.70 -9.29
C GLY A 118 1.55 1.49 -8.77
N HIS A 119 1.02 0.67 -9.69
CA HIS A 119 0.21 -0.52 -9.41
C HIS A 119 -0.97 -0.24 -8.46
N GLU A 120 -1.09 -0.97 -7.35
CA GLU A 120 -2.20 -0.89 -6.42
C GLU A 120 -2.23 0.45 -5.67
N ALA A 121 -1.09 1.15 -5.59
CA ALA A 121 -0.96 2.35 -4.79
C ALA A 121 -1.92 3.46 -5.23
N MET A 122 -2.20 3.59 -6.53
CA MET A 122 -3.13 4.61 -7.00
C MET A 122 -4.57 4.33 -6.54
N ALA A 123 -5.00 3.07 -6.59
CA ALA A 123 -6.32 2.67 -6.09
C ALA A 123 -6.43 2.96 -4.60
N TYR A 124 -5.40 2.62 -3.82
CA TYR A 124 -5.42 2.80 -2.37
C TYR A 124 -5.44 4.28 -1.97
N LEU A 125 -4.59 5.10 -2.60
CA LEU A 125 -4.60 6.56 -2.38
C LEU A 125 -5.93 7.16 -2.78
N THR A 126 -6.49 6.75 -3.92
CA THR A 126 -7.80 7.24 -4.39
C THR A 126 -8.90 6.88 -3.39
N PHE A 127 -8.91 5.66 -2.86
CA PHE A 127 -9.84 5.27 -1.80
C PHE A 127 -9.71 6.15 -0.55
N ILE A 128 -8.50 6.30 -0.03
CA ILE A 128 -8.25 7.07 1.20
C ILE A 128 -8.70 8.53 0.99
N ILE A 129 -8.38 9.14 -0.14
CA ILE A 129 -8.68 10.54 -0.44
C ILE A 129 -10.19 10.76 -0.62
N ASP A 130 -10.83 9.95 -1.47
CA ASP A 130 -12.21 10.21 -1.90
C ASP A 130 -13.24 9.78 -0.84
N ASN A 131 -12.84 8.87 0.06
CA ASN A 131 -13.64 8.37 1.17
C ASN A 131 -13.15 8.84 2.55
N TYR A 132 -12.21 9.79 2.59
CA TYR A 132 -11.60 10.26 3.83
C TYR A 132 -12.57 10.55 4.98
N PRO A 133 -13.74 11.21 4.82
CA PRO A 133 -14.66 11.40 5.95
C PRO A 133 -15.41 10.12 6.41
N ASN A 134 -15.43 9.07 5.60
CA ASN A 134 -16.30 7.90 5.73
C ASN A 134 -15.52 6.60 5.98
N ILE A 135 -14.26 6.68 6.39
CA ILE A 135 -13.46 5.48 6.68
C ILE A 135 -14.11 4.68 7.83
N PRO A 136 -14.40 3.38 7.65
CA PRO A 136 -15.10 2.57 8.65
C PRO A 136 -14.34 2.44 9.97
N LEU A 137 -15.07 2.42 11.08
CA LEU A 137 -14.52 2.12 12.41
C LEU A 137 -13.85 0.74 12.48
N ALA A 138 -14.39 -0.22 11.74
CA ALA A 138 -13.90 -1.59 11.71
C ALA A 138 -12.58 -1.77 10.94
N GLY A 139 -12.07 -0.71 10.29
CA GLY A 139 -10.80 -0.70 9.58
C GLY A 139 -10.92 -0.93 8.07
N VAL A 140 -9.77 -0.98 7.41
CA VAL A 140 -9.65 -1.11 5.95
C VAL A 140 -8.60 -2.17 5.62
N VAL A 141 -8.94 -3.09 4.73
CA VAL A 141 -8.06 -4.09 4.15
C VAL A 141 -7.79 -3.72 2.70
N PHE A 142 -6.52 -3.63 2.33
CA PHE A 142 -6.05 -3.31 0.98
C PHE A 142 -5.43 -4.56 0.35
N THR A 143 -5.85 -4.91 -0.87
CA THR A 143 -5.38 -6.09 -1.61
C THR A 143 -5.41 -5.88 -3.13
N HIS A 144 -4.63 -6.68 -3.86
CA HIS A 144 -4.69 -6.74 -5.33
C HIS A 144 -5.85 -7.61 -5.81
N GLY A 145 -6.28 -7.44 -7.06
CA GLY A 145 -7.41 -8.16 -7.65
C GLY A 145 -7.17 -9.65 -7.95
N SER A 146 -5.92 -10.10 -8.06
CA SER A 146 -5.62 -11.50 -8.36
C SER A 146 -5.98 -12.42 -7.20
N ARG A 147 -6.81 -13.45 -7.45
CA ARG A 147 -7.06 -14.53 -6.48
C ARG A 147 -5.80 -15.35 -6.22
N PHE A 148 -5.11 -15.77 -7.29
CA PHE A 148 -3.88 -16.55 -7.19
C PHE A 148 -2.67 -15.68 -7.51
N SER A 149 -1.76 -15.52 -6.56
CA SER A 149 -0.55 -14.70 -6.73
C SER A 149 0.54 -15.08 -5.73
N TRP A 150 1.81 -15.07 -6.15
CA TRP A 150 2.94 -15.30 -5.24
C TRP A 150 2.99 -14.31 -4.06
N HIS A 151 2.35 -13.15 -4.19
CA HIS A 151 2.23 -12.19 -3.10
C HIS A 151 1.34 -12.70 -1.94
N ASN A 152 0.51 -13.72 -2.17
CA ASN A 152 -0.38 -14.31 -1.18
C ASN A 152 0.37 -15.35 -0.34
N ASP A 153 0.39 -15.11 0.96
CA ASP A 153 1.15 -15.89 1.93
C ASP A 153 0.40 -17.17 2.37
N GLU A 154 0.11 -18.02 1.38
CA GLU A 154 -0.68 -19.25 1.52
C GLU A 154 -0.08 -20.35 0.63
N PRO A 155 -0.10 -21.65 1.02
CA PRO A 155 0.59 -22.71 0.29
C PRO A 155 0.19 -22.89 -1.18
N THR A 156 -1.05 -22.56 -1.52
CA THR A 156 -1.60 -22.62 -2.89
C THR A 156 -1.67 -21.23 -3.55
N TYR A 157 -1.13 -20.21 -2.88
CA TYR A 157 -1.14 -18.82 -3.32
C TYR A 157 -2.55 -18.24 -3.49
N ASP A 158 -3.58 -18.84 -2.89
CA ASP A 158 -4.96 -18.38 -2.96
C ASP A 158 -5.23 -17.31 -1.90
N ASN A 159 -5.69 -16.13 -2.33
CA ASN A 159 -6.01 -15.02 -1.44
C ASN A 159 -7.32 -15.23 -0.68
N LEU A 160 -8.24 -16.02 -1.23
CA LEU A 160 -9.56 -16.25 -0.65
C LEU A 160 -9.49 -16.83 0.77
N PRO A 161 -8.78 -17.95 1.04
CA PRO A 161 -8.66 -18.47 2.40
C PRO A 161 -7.95 -17.50 3.36
N LEU A 162 -7.03 -16.67 2.88
CA LEU A 162 -6.39 -15.63 3.71
C LEU A 162 -7.41 -14.58 4.15
N LEU A 163 -8.16 -14.02 3.20
CA LEU A 163 -9.18 -13.00 3.49
C LEU A 163 -10.36 -13.56 4.31
N GLU A 164 -10.72 -14.83 4.13
CA GLU A 164 -11.71 -15.52 4.96
C GLU A 164 -11.22 -15.68 6.41
N ALA A 165 -9.98 -16.11 6.61
CA ALA A 165 -9.40 -16.35 7.93
C ALA A 165 -8.93 -15.07 8.65
N LEU A 166 -8.71 -13.96 7.93
CA LEU A 166 -8.14 -12.73 8.49
C LEU A 166 -8.92 -12.21 9.72
N ASP A 167 -8.31 -12.24 10.89
CA ASP A 167 -8.84 -11.65 12.12
C ASP A 167 -8.50 -10.15 12.16
N ILE A 168 -9.41 -9.33 11.62
CA ILE A 168 -9.22 -7.88 11.51
C ILE A 168 -9.10 -7.21 12.89
N PRO A 169 -9.99 -7.50 13.88
CA PRO A 169 -9.80 -6.99 15.24
C PRO A 169 -8.42 -7.30 15.83
N ALA A 170 -7.96 -8.54 15.75
CA ALA A 170 -6.65 -8.94 16.27
C ALA A 170 -5.51 -8.27 15.48
N ALA A 171 -5.61 -8.17 14.16
CA ALA A 171 -4.60 -7.53 13.31
C ALA A 171 -4.44 -6.03 13.63
N LEU A 172 -5.54 -5.35 13.97
CA LEU A 172 -5.56 -3.93 14.32
C LEU A 172 -5.21 -3.65 15.78
N GLU A 173 -5.18 -4.67 16.64
CA GLU A 173 -4.81 -4.50 18.04
C GLU A 173 -3.37 -4.04 18.19
N GLY A 174 -3.19 -2.96 18.97
CA GLY A 174 -1.90 -2.32 19.24
C GLY A 174 -1.54 -1.27 18.17
N PRO A 175 -0.62 -1.55 17.22
CA PRO A 175 -0.17 -0.55 16.26
C PRO A 175 -1.23 -0.07 15.26
N GLY A 176 -2.39 -0.74 15.15
CA GLY A 176 -3.45 -0.36 14.21
C GLY A 176 -3.06 -0.53 12.73
N TYR A 177 -2.03 -1.31 12.43
CA TYR A 177 -1.55 -1.61 11.09
C TYR A 177 -0.88 -2.99 11.10
N HIS A 178 -1.13 -3.78 10.06
CA HIS A 178 -0.40 -5.03 9.82
C HIS A 178 -0.33 -5.36 8.32
N ASN A 179 0.84 -5.75 7.82
CA ASN A 179 0.96 -6.32 6.47
C ASN A 179 0.36 -7.74 6.47
N LEU A 180 -0.36 -8.14 5.41
CA LEU A 180 -1.01 -9.46 5.36
C LEU A 180 -0.01 -10.61 5.19
N ARG A 181 1.22 -10.31 4.78
CA ARG A 181 2.32 -11.26 4.66
C ARG A 181 3.11 -11.38 5.96
N CYS A 182 3.33 -12.62 6.37
CA CYS A 182 4.10 -13.05 7.53
C CYS A 182 5.49 -13.56 7.16
N ASP A 183 5.65 -14.24 6.03
CA ASP A 183 6.91 -14.85 5.60
C ASP A 183 7.92 -13.82 5.05
N TRP A 184 9.15 -13.89 5.57
CA TRP A 184 10.21 -12.92 5.34
C TRP A 184 11.00 -13.15 4.05
N SER A 185 10.79 -14.25 3.33
CA SER A 185 11.59 -14.63 2.16
C SER A 185 11.67 -13.56 1.05
N ALA A 186 10.61 -12.76 0.90
CA ALA A 186 10.56 -11.65 -0.06
C ALA A 186 10.69 -10.26 0.61
N SER A 187 10.89 -10.24 1.93
CA SER A 187 10.91 -9.03 2.75
C SER A 187 12.31 -8.43 2.89
N THR A 188 12.36 -7.20 3.39
CA THR A 188 13.62 -6.59 3.84
C THR A 188 13.96 -6.90 5.30
N CYS A 189 13.15 -7.75 5.95
CA CYS A 189 13.37 -8.26 7.31
C CYS A 189 14.42 -9.37 7.37
N ALA A 190 14.57 -10.13 6.28
CA ALA A 190 15.49 -11.25 6.17
C ALA A 190 16.95 -10.83 6.43
N LYS A 191 17.70 -11.66 7.16
CA LYS A 191 19.09 -11.36 7.57
C LYS A 191 20.03 -11.24 6.36
N ASP A 192 19.69 -11.92 5.28
CA ASP A 192 20.40 -11.99 4.00
C ASP A 192 19.78 -11.10 2.93
N TYR A 193 18.84 -10.21 3.28
CA TYR A 193 18.23 -9.27 2.32
C TYR A 193 19.30 -8.61 1.45
N GLY A 194 20.35 -8.04 2.06
CA GLY A 194 21.48 -7.45 1.35
C GLY A 194 21.77 -6.05 1.84
N SER A 195 22.19 -5.17 0.93
CA SER A 195 22.75 -3.87 1.28
C SER A 195 21.70 -2.79 1.53
N PRO A 196 21.93 -1.84 2.46
CA PRO A 196 20.98 -0.77 2.78
C PRO A 196 20.59 0.07 1.56
N GLN A 197 19.37 0.61 1.54
CA GLN A 197 18.78 1.24 0.35
C GLN A 197 19.58 2.45 -0.18
N ASN A 198 20.25 3.21 0.70
CA ASN A 198 21.09 4.34 0.31
C ASN A 198 22.60 4.01 0.27
N SER A 199 22.97 2.74 0.33
CA SER A 199 24.39 2.32 0.32
C SER A 199 25.06 2.62 -1.02
N ILE A 200 26.40 2.69 -1.02
CA ILE A 200 27.19 2.88 -2.26
C ILE A 200 26.98 1.70 -3.20
N GLU A 201 26.93 0.48 -2.65
CA GLU A 201 26.70 -0.74 -3.41
C GLU A 201 25.36 -0.73 -4.12
N THR A 202 24.26 -0.43 -3.41
CA THR A 202 22.92 -0.35 -4.00
C THR A 202 22.87 0.70 -5.12
N LYS A 203 23.48 1.87 -4.92
CA LYS A 203 23.56 2.90 -5.97
C LYS A 203 24.39 2.47 -7.17
N LEU A 204 25.49 1.76 -6.95
CA LEU A 204 26.32 1.24 -8.03
C LEU A 204 25.56 0.17 -8.81
N ASN A 205 24.96 -0.81 -8.13
CA ASN A 205 24.18 -1.88 -8.74
C ASN A 205 22.98 -1.33 -9.52
N ALA A 206 22.24 -0.36 -8.97
CA ALA A 206 21.14 0.31 -9.68
C ALA A 206 21.60 0.98 -10.99
N LYS A 207 22.86 1.41 -11.07
CA LYS A 207 23.43 2.07 -12.25
C LYS A 207 24.07 1.09 -13.25
N THR A 208 24.75 0.06 -12.75
CA THR A 208 25.49 -0.92 -13.59
C THR A 208 24.62 -2.10 -14.00
N GLN A 209 23.57 -2.39 -13.25
CA GLN A 209 22.62 -3.48 -13.46
C GLN A 209 21.18 -2.95 -13.41
N PRO A 210 20.77 -2.07 -14.34
CA PRO A 210 19.44 -1.47 -14.33
C PRO A 210 18.28 -2.48 -14.49
N TRP A 211 18.56 -3.71 -14.94
CA TRP A 211 17.59 -4.82 -14.99
C TRP A 211 17.33 -5.45 -13.61
N ASP A 212 18.20 -5.23 -12.63
CA ASP A 212 17.90 -5.55 -11.23
C ASP A 212 16.92 -4.52 -10.69
N MET A 213 15.64 -4.81 -10.90
CA MET A 213 14.53 -3.97 -10.46
C MET A 213 14.57 -3.72 -8.95
N ARG A 214 15.18 -4.61 -8.17
CA ARG A 214 15.27 -4.46 -6.72
C ARG A 214 16.28 -3.38 -6.35
N SER A 215 17.53 -3.47 -6.83
CA SER A 215 18.53 -2.43 -6.61
C SER A 215 18.06 -1.06 -7.13
N ALA A 216 17.43 -1.03 -8.32
CA ALA A 216 16.86 0.19 -8.88
C ALA A 216 15.77 0.79 -7.97
N SER A 217 14.89 -0.04 -7.41
CA SER A 217 13.85 0.40 -6.48
C SER A 217 14.38 0.89 -5.15
N ASP A 218 15.35 0.19 -4.58
CA ASP A 218 15.93 0.54 -3.28
C ASP A 218 16.69 1.88 -3.37
N ALA A 219 17.48 2.08 -4.44
CA ALA A 219 18.14 3.37 -4.69
C ALA A 219 17.12 4.49 -4.91
N ALA A 220 16.07 4.25 -5.71
CA ALA A 220 15.03 5.24 -5.97
C ALA A 220 14.20 5.57 -4.72
N PHE A 221 13.94 4.59 -3.86
CA PHE A 221 13.26 4.78 -2.58
C PHE A 221 14.00 5.76 -1.67
N ALA A 222 15.32 5.58 -1.50
CA ALA A 222 16.14 6.46 -0.68
C ALA A 222 16.07 7.93 -1.15
N GLU A 223 16.09 8.17 -2.46
CA GLU A 223 15.94 9.52 -3.02
C GLU A 223 14.50 10.04 -2.90
N SER A 224 13.51 9.15 -3.06
CA SER A 224 12.08 9.50 -2.98
C SER A 224 11.69 10.02 -1.60
N LEU A 225 12.25 9.45 -0.52
CA LEU A 225 12.02 9.91 0.85
C LEU A 225 12.34 11.41 1.03
N VAL A 226 13.40 11.89 0.39
CA VAL A 226 13.77 13.32 0.43
C VAL A 226 12.75 14.16 -0.32
N SER A 227 12.24 13.68 -1.46
CA SER A 227 11.21 14.42 -2.21
C SER A 227 9.85 14.43 -1.51
N ILE A 228 9.48 13.34 -0.83
CA ILE A 228 8.19 13.18 -0.16
C ILE A 228 8.17 13.93 1.18
N PHE A 229 9.21 13.78 2.00
CA PHE A 229 9.26 14.32 3.36
C PHE A 229 10.12 15.57 3.51
N GLY A 230 11.11 15.80 2.63
CA GLY A 230 12.10 16.86 2.81
C GLY A 230 11.59 18.28 2.51
N GLY A 231 10.40 18.44 1.92
CA GLY A 231 9.82 19.75 1.55
C GLY A 231 10.71 20.58 0.62
N PHE A 232 10.44 21.88 0.51
CA PHE A 232 11.17 22.79 -0.39
C PHE A 232 12.68 22.83 -0.15
N LYS A 233 13.12 22.74 1.11
CA LYS A 233 14.53 22.83 1.49
C LYS A 233 15.27 21.49 1.41
N ARG A 234 14.60 20.40 1.03
CA ARG A 234 15.13 19.03 1.01
C ARG A 234 15.89 18.70 2.28
N ASP A 235 15.17 18.72 3.40
CA ASP A 235 15.71 18.49 4.73
C ASP A 235 16.67 17.28 4.75
N GLU A 236 17.92 17.50 5.17
CA GLU A 236 18.90 16.43 5.30
C GLU A 236 18.48 15.39 6.33
N GLN A 237 17.62 15.75 7.29
CA GLN A 237 17.06 14.83 8.28
C GLN A 237 16.04 13.86 7.70
N ALA A 238 15.49 14.15 6.51
CA ALA A 238 14.67 13.20 5.75
C ALA A 238 15.53 12.18 4.97
N ARG A 239 16.86 12.39 4.87
CA ARG A 239 17.75 11.50 4.11
C ARG A 239 18.12 10.28 4.93
N LEU A 240 17.96 9.11 4.30
CA LEU A 240 18.45 7.84 4.82
C LEU A 240 19.98 7.83 4.80
N GLY A 241 20.65 7.48 5.89
CA GLY A 241 22.10 7.30 5.92
C GLY A 241 22.55 6.11 5.06
N ARG A 242 23.84 6.04 4.69
CA ARG A 242 24.38 4.94 3.86
C ARG A 242 24.32 3.56 4.53
N SER A 243 24.30 3.54 5.86
CA SER A 243 24.17 2.34 6.69
C SER A 243 22.76 2.15 7.26
N ASP A 244 21.88 3.13 7.09
CA ASP A 244 20.51 3.05 7.57
C ASP A 244 19.70 2.17 6.62
N MET A 245 18.93 1.23 7.17
CA MET A 245 18.10 0.31 6.41
C MET A 245 16.65 0.42 6.86
N VAL A 246 15.73 0.54 5.91
CA VAL A 246 14.29 0.40 6.18
C VAL A 246 13.91 -1.06 6.04
N LYS A 247 13.33 -1.61 7.11
CA LYS A 247 12.82 -2.97 7.15
C LYS A 247 11.31 -3.00 6.91
N SER A 248 10.83 -3.93 6.09
CA SER A 248 9.43 -4.07 5.71
C SER A 248 9.14 -5.48 5.25
N GLN A 249 7.97 -6.02 5.63
CA GLN A 249 7.37 -7.11 4.88
C GLN A 249 7.16 -6.72 3.42
N CYS A 250 7.20 -7.71 2.52
CA CYS A 250 6.92 -7.46 1.13
C CYS A 250 5.48 -6.98 0.92
N CYS A 251 5.35 -6.24 -0.18
CA CYS A 251 4.13 -6.13 -0.97
C CYS A 251 3.11 -5.13 -0.39
N ALA A 252 2.12 -4.77 -1.19
CA ALA A 252 1.11 -3.77 -0.86
C ALA A 252 -0.22 -4.42 -0.43
N GLN A 253 -0.16 -5.43 0.44
CA GLN A 253 -1.36 -6.04 1.03
C GLN A 253 -1.32 -5.84 2.55
N PHE A 254 -2.27 -5.11 3.11
CA PHE A 254 -2.24 -4.76 4.53
C PHE A 254 -3.63 -4.40 5.06
N VAL A 255 -3.75 -4.43 6.39
CA VAL A 255 -4.92 -3.96 7.12
C VAL A 255 -4.52 -2.78 8.01
N VAL A 256 -5.38 -1.76 8.08
CA VAL A 256 -5.11 -0.52 8.80
C VAL A 256 -6.37 0.02 9.47
N SER A 257 -6.22 0.57 10.67
CA SER A 257 -7.33 1.17 11.39
C SER A 257 -7.62 2.58 10.88
N ARG A 258 -8.86 3.01 11.06
CA ARG A 258 -9.30 4.37 10.77
C ARG A 258 -8.40 5.42 11.40
N ASP A 259 -8.04 5.24 12.66
CA ASP A 259 -7.26 6.21 13.42
C ASP A 259 -5.83 6.34 12.86
N ARG A 260 -5.26 5.26 12.30
CA ARG A 260 -3.95 5.32 11.62
C ARG A 260 -4.04 5.96 10.25
N ILE A 261 -5.17 5.91 9.57
CA ILE A 261 -5.40 6.72 8.36
C ILE A 261 -5.51 8.20 8.75
N TYR A 262 -6.27 8.54 9.78
CA TYR A 262 -6.49 9.93 10.18
C TYR A 262 -5.31 10.61 10.86
N GLN A 263 -4.27 9.88 11.28
CA GLN A 263 -3.04 10.52 11.77
C GLN A 263 -2.32 11.33 10.67
N HIS A 264 -2.68 11.15 9.40
CA HIS A 264 -2.24 11.98 8.28
C HIS A 264 -3.45 12.72 7.71
N SER A 265 -3.27 14.00 7.44
CA SER A 265 -4.31 14.85 6.88
C SER A 265 -4.64 14.47 5.43
N LEU A 266 -5.85 14.81 4.99
CA LEU A 266 -6.24 14.68 3.58
C LEU A 266 -5.24 15.37 2.63
N LYS A 267 -4.63 16.48 3.06
CA LYS A 267 -3.62 17.21 2.26
C LYS A 267 -2.34 16.40 2.06
N GLU A 268 -1.92 15.61 3.05
CA GLU A 268 -0.74 14.74 2.94
C GLU A 268 -0.98 13.60 1.96
N TYR A 269 -2.18 13.00 1.98
CA TYR A 269 -2.55 11.97 0.99
C TYR A 269 -2.65 12.54 -0.43
N LEU A 270 -3.23 13.74 -0.58
CA LEU A 270 -3.24 14.45 -1.86
C LEU A 270 -1.82 14.73 -2.35
N ALA A 271 -0.94 15.24 -1.48
CA ALA A 271 0.46 15.49 -1.81
C ALA A 271 1.20 14.20 -2.22
N LEU A 272 0.97 13.09 -1.52
CA LEU A 272 1.56 11.80 -1.85
C LEU A 272 1.05 11.25 -3.20
N ARG A 273 -0.25 11.40 -3.49
CA ARG A 273 -0.80 11.05 -4.81
C ARG A 273 -0.21 11.90 -5.93
N GLN A 274 -0.04 13.21 -5.70
CA GLN A 274 0.60 14.08 -6.68
C GLN A 274 2.08 13.72 -6.88
N TRP A 275 2.82 13.38 -5.83
CA TRP A 275 4.18 12.86 -5.97
C TRP A 275 4.20 11.62 -6.87
N LEU A 276 3.27 10.68 -6.66
CA LEU A 276 3.18 9.45 -7.45
C LEU A 276 2.88 9.74 -8.94
N LEU A 277 2.08 10.76 -9.23
CA LEU A 277 1.73 11.17 -10.60
C LEU A 277 2.83 11.98 -11.29
N GLU A 278 3.54 12.83 -10.56
CA GLU A 278 4.41 13.86 -11.13
C GLU A 278 5.90 13.50 -11.09
N ASP A 279 6.40 13.03 -9.95
CA ASP A 279 7.84 12.95 -9.67
C ASP A 279 8.33 11.52 -9.33
N ALA A 280 7.43 10.56 -9.13
CA ALA A 280 7.81 9.17 -8.93
C ALA A 280 8.48 8.58 -10.19
N PRO A 281 9.32 7.53 -10.05
CA PRO A 281 9.90 6.84 -11.20
C PRO A 281 8.83 6.38 -12.20
N GLN A 282 9.13 6.55 -13.49
CA GLN A 282 8.18 6.24 -14.57
C GLN A 282 7.79 4.76 -14.61
N ASP A 283 8.73 3.87 -14.29
CA ASP A 283 8.44 2.44 -14.17
C ASP A 283 7.50 2.16 -12.97
N ASP A 284 6.40 1.46 -13.24
CA ASP A 284 5.38 1.15 -12.23
C ASP A 284 5.80 0.10 -11.22
N LYS A 285 6.70 -0.82 -11.57
CA LYS A 285 7.26 -1.78 -10.62
C LYS A 285 8.15 -1.07 -9.60
N ILE A 286 8.90 -0.07 -10.04
CA ILE A 286 9.76 0.76 -9.16
C ILE A 286 8.89 1.63 -8.25
N SER A 287 7.99 2.43 -8.82
CA SER A 287 7.13 3.33 -8.03
C SER A 287 6.16 2.58 -7.11
N GLY A 288 5.61 1.44 -7.54
CA GLY A 288 4.81 0.55 -6.70
C GLY A 288 5.60 -0.06 -5.54
N ARG A 289 6.86 -0.46 -5.76
CA ARG A 289 7.73 -0.94 -4.66
C ARG A 289 8.07 0.17 -3.67
N ILE A 290 8.33 1.40 -4.14
CA ILE A 290 8.53 2.56 -3.27
C ILE A 290 7.30 2.77 -2.37
N MET A 291 6.10 2.74 -2.95
CA MET A 291 4.85 2.86 -2.18
C MET A 291 4.67 1.72 -1.19
N SER A 292 5.06 0.50 -1.54
CA SER A 292 5.03 -0.65 -0.62
C SER A 292 5.86 -0.42 0.64
N TYR A 293 7.03 0.23 0.53
CA TYR A 293 7.82 0.64 1.70
C TYR A 293 7.19 1.80 2.48
N LEU A 294 6.41 2.68 1.84
CA LEU A 294 5.84 3.84 2.52
C LEU A 294 4.65 3.49 3.42
N TRP A 295 3.89 2.43 3.15
CA TRP A 295 2.67 2.14 3.91
C TRP A 295 2.90 2.00 5.40
N HIS A 296 3.88 1.20 5.82
CA HIS A 296 4.18 1.03 7.24
C HIS A 296 4.81 2.30 7.86
N ILE A 297 5.60 3.07 7.09
CA ILE A 297 6.12 4.39 7.53
C ILE A 297 4.97 5.34 7.86
N LEU A 298 3.96 5.39 7.00
CA LEU A 298 2.77 6.21 7.23
C LEU A 298 1.99 5.68 8.42
N PHE A 299 1.61 4.41 8.42
CA PHE A 299 0.59 3.92 9.35
C PHE A 299 1.11 3.59 10.75
N LEU A 300 2.41 3.31 10.91
CA LEU A 300 3.01 3.11 12.23
C LEU A 300 3.45 4.41 12.90
N ARG A 301 3.36 5.57 12.23
CA ARG A 301 3.89 6.87 12.68
C ARG A 301 3.73 7.10 14.19
N LYS A 302 2.51 7.06 14.73
CA LYS A 302 2.24 7.33 16.16
C LYS A 302 3.00 6.41 17.13
N GLU A 303 3.34 5.17 16.75
CA GLU A 303 4.08 4.22 17.60
C GLU A 303 5.60 4.42 17.61
N VAL A 304 6.11 5.18 16.63
CA VAL A 304 7.54 5.32 16.35
C VAL A 304 8.00 6.77 16.48
N MET A 305 7.11 7.70 16.85
CA MET A 305 7.46 9.11 17.06
C MET A 305 8.33 9.28 18.31
N SER A 306 9.22 10.27 18.26
CA SER A 306 9.88 10.82 19.44
C SER A 306 8.86 11.41 20.44
N GLU A 307 9.27 11.56 21.70
CA GLU A 307 8.46 12.23 22.73
C GLU A 307 8.06 13.66 22.32
N THR A 308 8.93 14.36 21.61
CA THR A 308 8.70 15.71 21.06
C THR A 308 7.86 15.72 19.79
N ARG A 309 7.57 14.54 19.21
CA ARG A 309 6.78 14.33 17.99
C ARG A 309 7.30 15.06 16.74
N ASP A 310 8.59 15.34 16.71
CA ASP A 310 9.30 15.99 15.60
C ASP A 310 10.02 15.02 14.67
N SER A 311 10.18 13.76 15.10
CA SER A 311 10.97 12.77 14.38
C SER A 311 10.48 11.36 14.66
N LEU A 312 10.88 10.42 13.81
CA LEU A 312 10.59 8.99 13.87
C LEU A 312 11.85 8.20 14.21
N ASP A 313 11.75 7.20 15.10
CA ASP A 313 12.82 6.26 15.41
C ASP A 313 12.83 5.08 14.40
N LEU A 314 13.89 5.03 13.59
CA LEU A 314 14.03 4.00 12.54
C LEU A 314 14.14 2.58 13.11
N GLY A 315 14.84 2.42 14.24
CA GLY A 315 14.99 1.11 14.88
C GLY A 315 13.65 0.56 15.37
N ARG A 316 12.82 1.42 15.98
CA ARG A 316 11.47 1.04 16.42
C ARG A 316 10.55 0.75 15.24
N LEU A 317 10.62 1.54 14.16
CA LEU A 317 9.89 1.28 12.93
C LEU A 317 10.24 -0.10 12.36
N ASN A 318 11.53 -0.38 12.21
CA ASN A 318 12.03 -1.67 11.70
C ASN A 318 11.60 -2.86 12.56
N GLN A 319 11.54 -2.68 13.88
CA GLN A 319 11.07 -3.71 14.80
C GLN A 319 9.58 -4.03 14.58
N LEU A 320 8.74 -3.00 14.44
CA LEU A 320 7.30 -3.17 14.24
C LEU A 320 6.94 -3.66 12.84
N ALA A 321 7.75 -3.32 11.83
CA ALA A 321 7.54 -3.73 10.45
C ALA A 321 7.92 -5.20 10.17
N CYS A 322 8.61 -5.86 11.11
CA CYS A 322 9.11 -7.23 10.99
C CYS A 322 8.72 -8.10 12.19
N PRO A 323 7.41 -8.34 12.41
CA PRO A 323 6.99 -9.31 13.41
C PRO A 323 7.51 -10.71 13.06
N SER A 324 7.67 -11.57 14.07
CA SER A 324 8.04 -12.96 13.82
C SER A 324 6.94 -13.64 12.98
N ALA A 325 7.32 -14.58 12.10
CA ALA A 325 6.35 -15.29 11.26
C ALA A 325 5.28 -16.01 12.11
N SER A 326 5.69 -16.64 13.21
CA SER A 326 4.77 -17.33 14.14
C SER A 326 3.76 -16.37 14.76
N ASP A 327 4.20 -15.21 15.26
CA ASP A 327 3.31 -14.23 15.87
C ASP A 327 2.35 -13.65 14.82
N CYS A 328 2.86 -13.39 13.62
CA CYS A 328 2.06 -12.90 12.51
C CYS A 328 0.95 -13.88 12.11
N TYR A 329 1.27 -15.15 11.84
CA TYR A 329 0.27 -16.15 11.43
C TYR A 329 -0.78 -16.39 12.53
N CYS A 330 -0.35 -16.42 13.79
CA CYS A 330 -1.26 -16.56 14.92
C CYS A 330 -2.20 -15.36 15.04
N LYS A 331 -1.66 -14.13 14.97
CA LYS A 331 -2.44 -12.89 15.10
C LYS A 331 -3.38 -12.64 13.92
N LEU A 332 -2.93 -12.87 12.69
CA LEU A 332 -3.71 -12.59 11.50
C LEU A 332 -4.70 -13.70 11.15
N TYR A 333 -4.34 -14.96 11.34
CA TYR A 333 -5.07 -16.09 10.76
C TYR A 333 -5.45 -17.16 11.78
N GLY A 334 -5.18 -16.93 13.08
CA GLY A 334 -5.43 -17.91 14.14
C GLY A 334 -4.56 -19.17 14.05
N ARG A 335 -3.53 -19.15 13.18
CA ARG A 335 -2.62 -20.28 12.96
C ARG A 335 -1.47 -20.22 13.95
N CYS A 336 -1.73 -20.66 15.17
CA CYS A 336 -0.76 -20.66 16.27
C CYS A 336 -0.08 -22.03 16.44
N ASN A 337 1.08 -22.07 17.11
CA ASN A 337 1.87 -23.30 17.37
C ASN A 337 2.30 -24.04 16.09
N LEU A 338 2.64 -23.28 15.05
CA LEU A 338 3.12 -23.83 13.78
C LEU A 338 4.49 -24.50 13.97
N GLU A 339 4.68 -25.63 13.29
CA GLU A 339 5.94 -26.38 13.35
C GLU A 339 7.04 -25.70 12.54
N GLY A 340 8.30 -25.87 12.97
CA GLY A 340 9.47 -25.41 12.22
C GLY A 340 9.52 -23.89 12.03
N CYS A 341 8.93 -23.11 12.92
CA CYS A 341 9.01 -21.65 12.84
C CYS A 341 10.37 -21.11 13.30
N LEU A 342 11.03 -20.37 12.41
CA LEU A 342 12.12 -19.45 12.72
C LEU A 342 11.57 -18.02 12.72
N ASP A 343 12.41 -17.03 13.08
CA ASP A 343 12.00 -15.61 13.14
C ASP A 343 11.19 -15.16 11.91
N GLY A 344 11.57 -15.60 10.70
CA GLY A 344 10.97 -15.13 9.45
C GLY A 344 10.25 -16.17 8.59
N HIS A 345 10.10 -17.41 9.05
CA HIS A 345 9.51 -18.47 8.22
C HIS A 345 8.87 -19.54 9.10
N CYS A 346 7.77 -20.13 8.65
CA CYS A 346 7.14 -21.29 9.28
C CYS A 346 6.93 -22.39 8.22
N MET A 347 7.33 -23.62 8.57
CA MET A 347 7.31 -24.74 7.63
C MET A 347 5.90 -24.98 7.09
N GLY A 348 5.80 -25.09 5.76
CA GLY A 348 4.55 -25.42 5.07
C GLY A 348 3.51 -24.30 5.03
N GLN A 349 3.82 -23.09 5.48
CA GLN A 349 2.91 -21.95 5.31
C GLN A 349 3.08 -21.24 3.97
N TYR A 350 4.31 -21.11 3.48
CA TYR A 350 4.59 -20.46 2.21
C TYR A 350 6.00 -20.80 1.71
N THR A 351 6.16 -20.83 0.39
CA THR A 351 7.45 -20.93 -0.29
C THR A 351 7.44 -19.96 -1.46
N ILE A 352 8.55 -19.24 -1.71
CA ILE A 352 8.65 -18.43 -2.94
C ILE A 352 8.65 -19.36 -4.15
N PRO A 353 7.73 -19.17 -5.12
CA PRO A 353 7.78 -19.94 -6.34
C PRO A 353 8.99 -19.53 -7.18
N PRO A 354 9.55 -20.44 -8.00
CA PRO A 354 10.63 -20.11 -8.91
C PRO A 354 10.33 -18.85 -9.73
N ASP A 355 11.33 -17.97 -9.84
CA ASP A 355 11.27 -16.71 -10.58
C ASP A 355 10.14 -15.75 -10.16
N PHE A 356 9.55 -15.95 -8.97
CA PHE A 356 8.38 -15.18 -8.50
C PHE A 356 7.18 -15.28 -9.46
N THR A 357 7.01 -16.45 -10.10
CA THR A 357 5.92 -16.68 -11.07
C THR A 357 5.16 -17.96 -10.78
N LEU A 358 3.86 -17.93 -11.00
CA LEU A 358 3.00 -19.10 -10.95
C LEU A 358 2.79 -19.64 -12.37
N PRO A 359 2.61 -20.96 -12.56
CA PRO A 359 2.21 -21.51 -13.85
C PRO A 359 0.92 -20.87 -14.39
N ASP A 360 0.82 -20.68 -15.70
CA ASP A 360 -0.33 -20.02 -16.34
C ASP A 360 -1.66 -20.73 -16.06
N ASP A 361 -1.63 -22.05 -15.88
CA ASP A 361 -2.80 -22.87 -15.59
C ASP A 361 -3.03 -23.11 -14.09
N TRP A 362 -2.26 -22.45 -13.22
CA TRP A 362 -2.34 -22.61 -11.76
C TRP A 362 -3.74 -22.35 -11.23
N ALA A 363 -4.37 -21.25 -11.66
CA ALA A 363 -5.72 -20.90 -11.26
C ALA A 363 -6.71 -21.99 -11.64
N ARG A 364 -6.64 -22.54 -12.86
CA ARG A 364 -7.51 -23.63 -13.31
C ARG A 364 -7.31 -24.92 -12.50
N MET A 365 -6.08 -25.22 -12.08
CA MET A 365 -5.78 -26.42 -11.29
C MET A 365 -6.24 -26.32 -9.84
N HIS A 366 -6.30 -25.11 -9.28
CA HIS A 366 -6.59 -24.87 -7.86
C HIS A 366 -7.94 -24.23 -7.61
N ASP A 367 -8.59 -23.70 -8.65
CA ASP A 367 -10.00 -23.34 -8.62
C ASP A 367 -10.81 -24.63 -8.65
N LYS A 368 -10.94 -25.24 -7.46
CA LYS A 368 -11.99 -26.21 -7.21
C LYS A 368 -13.30 -25.43 -7.37
N GLY A 369 -13.83 -25.39 -8.59
CA GLY A 369 -15.10 -24.73 -8.85
C GLY A 369 -16.13 -25.18 -7.82
N ASP A 370 -17.10 -24.32 -7.53
CA ASP A 370 -18.26 -24.61 -6.67
C ASP A 370 -19.17 -25.74 -7.23
N GLU A 371 -18.64 -26.66 -8.04
CA GLU A 371 -19.27 -27.85 -8.60
C GLU A 371 -19.11 -29.08 -7.68
N ALA A 372 -19.42 -28.92 -6.40
CA ALA A 372 -19.69 -30.03 -5.49
C ALA A 372 -21.05 -29.87 -4.80
N SER A 373 -22.08 -29.54 -5.58
CA SER A 373 -23.48 -29.69 -5.18
C SER A 373 -24.30 -30.27 -6.33
N GLY A 374 -23.92 -31.46 -6.80
CA GLY A 374 -24.68 -32.16 -7.84
C GLY A 374 -23.97 -33.39 -8.37
N GLY A 375 -23.99 -34.48 -7.61
CA GLY A 375 -23.43 -35.74 -8.09
C GLY A 375 -23.45 -36.84 -7.05
N SER A 376 -24.61 -37.49 -6.88
CA SER A 376 -24.68 -38.80 -6.25
C SER A 376 -23.80 -39.78 -7.04
N GLY A 377 -22.79 -40.34 -6.39
CA GLY A 377 -21.94 -41.38 -6.96
C GLY A 377 -21.23 -42.09 -5.83
N GLY A 378 -21.93 -43.02 -5.18
CA GLY A 378 -21.32 -43.86 -4.15
C GLY A 378 -20.24 -44.75 -4.74
N GLN A 379 -19.18 -44.97 -3.97
CA GLN A 379 -18.45 -46.22 -3.99
C GLN A 379 -17.68 -46.40 -2.68
N ASN A 380 -17.81 -47.62 -2.17
CA ASN A 380 -17.32 -48.13 -0.89
C ASN A 380 -15.79 -48.22 -0.85
N SER A 381 -15.22 -48.01 0.34
CA SER A 381 -14.10 -48.81 0.83
C SER A 381 -14.15 -48.90 2.36
N GLU A 382 -14.21 -50.14 2.85
CA GLU A 382 -14.25 -50.54 4.25
C GLU A 382 -12.94 -50.25 5.02
N PRO A 383 -12.98 -50.19 6.36
CA PRO A 383 -11.83 -49.87 7.20
C PRO A 383 -11.03 -51.11 7.63
N ALA A 384 -9.70 -50.96 7.72
CA ALA A 384 -8.83 -51.97 8.31
C ALA A 384 -8.91 -51.95 9.85
N ARG A 385 -9.30 -53.10 10.42
CA ARG A 385 -9.03 -53.56 11.81
C ARG A 385 -7.51 -53.83 11.96
N GLU A 386 -6.84 -53.73 13.11
CA GLU A 386 -6.96 -54.40 14.44
C GLU A 386 -5.70 -53.97 15.27
N PRO A 387 -5.41 -54.43 16.51
CA PRO A 387 -6.21 -54.99 17.59
C PRO A 387 -6.01 -54.27 18.96
N ASP A 388 -6.91 -54.61 19.88
CA ASP A 388 -7.01 -54.27 21.30
C ASP A 388 -5.96 -54.98 22.19
N ARG A 389 -5.46 -54.28 23.22
CA ARG A 389 -4.95 -54.86 24.49
C ARG A 389 -5.20 -53.92 25.67
N SER A 390 -6.39 -54.05 26.25
CA SER A 390 -6.68 -54.24 27.69
C SER A 390 -5.76 -53.63 28.77
N GLY A 391 -6.37 -52.86 29.68
CA GLY A 391 -6.17 -53.02 31.13
C GLY A 391 -5.97 -51.75 31.95
N GLY A 392 -6.98 -51.32 32.72
CA GLY A 392 -6.79 -50.34 33.80
C GLY A 392 -8.05 -49.60 34.25
N ARG A 393 -8.73 -50.17 35.25
CA ARG A 393 -9.98 -49.71 35.87
C ARG A 393 -9.74 -48.66 36.96
N ALA A 394 -10.49 -47.55 36.97
CA ALA A 394 -10.92 -46.88 38.21
C ALA A 394 -12.13 -45.96 37.96
N LYS A 395 -13.21 -46.20 38.73
CA LYS A 395 -14.42 -45.39 38.83
C LYS A 395 -14.17 -44.18 39.75
N ALA A 396 -14.78 -43.04 39.43
CA ALA A 396 -15.50 -42.22 40.41
C ALA A 396 -16.50 -41.32 39.69
N GLN A 397 -17.76 -41.46 40.08
CA GLN A 397 -18.86 -40.53 39.82
C GLN A 397 -18.65 -39.32 40.75
N ASP A 398 -18.93 -38.11 40.27
CA ASP A 398 -19.76 -37.21 41.07
C ASP A 398 -20.52 -36.21 40.20
N GLU A 399 -21.77 -36.01 40.58
CA GLU A 399 -22.77 -35.15 39.96
C GLU A 399 -22.53 -33.68 40.33
N GLY A 400 -22.90 -32.75 39.45
CA GLY A 400 -22.73 -31.33 39.76
C GLY A 400 -23.33 -30.37 38.73
N VAL A 401 -24.55 -30.62 38.26
CA VAL A 401 -25.33 -29.60 37.56
C VAL A 401 -25.88 -28.61 38.59
N ARG A 402 -25.34 -27.39 38.63
CA ARG A 402 -26.03 -26.24 39.23
C ARG A 402 -25.92 -25.02 38.33
N LYS A 403 -27.10 -24.60 37.87
CA LYS A 403 -27.44 -23.32 37.27
C LYS A 403 -26.73 -22.17 37.97
N GLN A 404 -26.11 -21.28 37.20
CA GLN A 404 -26.03 -19.87 37.57
C GLN A 404 -26.38 -18.98 36.37
N GLU A 405 -27.23 -18.04 36.70
CA GLU A 405 -27.97 -17.15 35.84
C GLU A 405 -27.09 -16.12 35.15
N SER A 406 -27.63 -15.66 34.02
CA SER A 406 -27.36 -14.40 33.34
C SER A 406 -26.78 -13.30 34.22
N ASN A 407 -25.47 -13.05 34.07
CA ASN A 407 -24.93 -11.71 34.27
C ASN A 407 -24.72 -11.09 32.88
N GLN A 408 -25.82 -10.54 32.37
CA GLN A 408 -25.81 -9.59 31.27
C GLN A 408 -25.12 -8.32 31.78
N ALA A 409 -23.79 -8.30 31.67
CA ALA A 409 -23.01 -7.10 31.92
C ALA A 409 -23.49 -6.03 30.94
N LYS A 410 -24.15 -5.01 31.46
CA LYS A 410 -24.55 -3.80 30.74
C LYS A 410 -23.35 -3.29 29.96
N ARG A 411 -23.42 -3.34 28.63
CA ARG A 411 -22.53 -2.62 27.73
C ARG A 411 -22.42 -1.17 28.24
N PRO A 412 -21.21 -0.64 28.51
CA PRO A 412 -21.09 0.77 28.81
C PRO A 412 -21.58 1.55 27.58
N LYS A 413 -22.50 2.49 27.81
CA LYS A 413 -22.91 3.47 26.81
C LYS A 413 -21.66 4.13 26.24
N ALA A 414 -21.60 4.24 24.91
CA ALA A 414 -20.54 4.90 24.17
C ALA A 414 -20.35 6.35 24.64
N GLY A 415 -19.49 6.55 25.65
CA GLY A 415 -18.80 7.81 25.87
C GLY A 415 -17.60 7.80 24.95
N GLY A 416 -17.67 8.54 23.84
CA GLY A 416 -16.58 8.64 22.87
C GLY A 416 -15.29 9.07 23.57
N ARG A 417 -14.16 8.45 23.19
CA ARG A 417 -12.84 8.87 23.67
C ARG A 417 -12.62 10.33 23.26
N PRO A 418 -11.87 11.14 24.03
CA PRO A 418 -11.50 12.49 23.59
C PRO A 418 -10.85 12.51 22.19
N GLU A 419 -10.10 11.46 21.84
CA GLU A 419 -9.53 11.24 20.50
C GLU A 419 -10.60 11.13 19.40
N ASP A 420 -11.79 10.55 19.67
CA ASP A 420 -12.89 10.46 18.69
C ASP A 420 -13.50 11.83 18.36
N ALA A 421 -13.50 12.76 19.33
CA ALA A 421 -14.00 14.11 19.12
C ALA A 421 -13.04 14.96 18.28
N GLU A 422 -11.74 14.75 18.46
CA GLU A 422 -10.69 15.40 17.66
C GLU A 422 -10.66 14.85 16.24
N ILE A 423 -10.71 13.53 16.07
CA ILE A 423 -10.87 12.87 14.78
C ILE A 423 -12.14 13.36 14.05
N ARG A 424 -13.27 13.48 14.76
CA ARG A 424 -14.50 14.03 14.15
C ARG A 424 -14.33 15.49 13.72
N LYS A 425 -13.63 16.31 14.49
CA LYS A 425 -13.33 17.70 14.10
C LYS A 425 -12.41 17.76 12.89
N GLU A 426 -11.40 16.89 12.81
CA GLU A 426 -10.52 16.80 11.65
C GLU A 426 -11.26 16.27 10.41
N ALA A 427 -12.10 15.24 10.55
CA ALA A 427 -12.96 14.76 9.48
C ALA A 427 -13.94 15.85 9.01
N GLN A 428 -14.53 16.63 9.93
CA GLN A 428 -15.38 17.78 9.58
C GLN A 428 -14.59 18.91 8.92
N LYS A 429 -13.35 19.16 9.35
CA LYS A 429 -12.45 20.16 8.74
C LYS A 429 -11.98 19.69 7.36
N ALA A 430 -11.72 18.40 7.18
CA ALA A 430 -11.39 17.79 5.90
C ALA A 430 -12.59 17.86 4.96
N GLU A 431 -13.79 17.52 5.42
CA GLU A 431 -15.05 17.66 4.68
C GLU A 431 -15.30 19.12 4.28
N LYS A 432 -15.02 20.08 5.18
CA LYS A 432 -15.10 21.51 4.87
C LYS A 432 -14.06 21.93 3.81
N SER A 433 -12.80 21.53 3.98
CA SER A 433 -11.72 21.81 3.02
C SER A 433 -12.00 21.16 1.67
N ARG A 434 -12.63 19.98 1.67
CA ARG A 434 -13.07 19.26 0.47
C ARG A 434 -14.18 20.00 -0.24
N LYS A 435 -15.22 20.44 0.49
CA LYS A 435 -16.31 21.26 -0.07
C LYS A 435 -15.80 22.60 -0.61
N GLU A 436 -14.81 23.20 0.02
CA GLU A 436 -14.14 24.41 -0.47
C GLU A 436 -13.40 24.12 -1.79
N ALA A 437 -12.64 23.03 -1.88
CA ALA A 437 -11.96 22.63 -3.12
C ALA A 437 -12.95 22.25 -4.26
N GLU A 438 -14.01 21.49 -3.95
CA GLU A 438 -15.09 21.13 -4.90
C GLU A 438 -15.83 22.38 -5.39
N GLY A 439 -16.12 23.33 -4.50
CA GLY A 439 -16.81 24.58 -4.84
C GLY A 439 -15.96 25.50 -5.73
N GLN A 440 -14.65 25.57 -5.48
CA GLN A 440 -13.71 26.35 -6.29
C GLN A 440 -13.61 25.76 -7.72
N GLN A 441 -13.51 24.43 -7.82
CA GLN A 441 -13.45 23.73 -9.09
C GLN A 441 -14.74 23.89 -9.91
N GLN A 442 -15.92 23.76 -9.29
CA GLN A 442 -17.20 23.99 -9.96
C GLN A 442 -17.39 25.45 -10.41
N ALA A 443 -16.88 26.41 -9.65
CA ALA A 443 -16.93 27.82 -10.02
C ALA A 443 -16.04 28.13 -11.24
N ASP A 444 -14.86 27.50 -11.31
CA ASP A 444 -13.94 27.67 -12.43
C ASP A 444 -14.41 26.95 -13.70
N ASP A 445 -15.03 25.77 -13.56
CA ASP A 445 -15.60 25.06 -14.70
C ASP A 445 -16.83 25.81 -15.26
N ARG A 446 -17.68 26.41 -14.40
CA ARG A 446 -18.76 27.32 -14.85
C ARG A 446 -18.24 28.60 -15.51
N LYS A 447 -17.10 29.13 -15.08
CA LYS A 447 -16.46 30.28 -15.73
C LYS A 447 -15.93 29.92 -17.11
N LYS A 448 -15.32 28.74 -17.27
CA LYS A 448 -14.85 28.23 -18.56
C LYS A 448 -16.00 27.91 -19.51
N GLU A 449 -17.10 27.34 -19.01
CA GLU A 449 -18.30 27.09 -19.81
C GLU A 449 -18.90 28.41 -20.33
N LYS A 450 -19.02 29.44 -19.47
CA LYS A 450 -19.43 30.78 -19.89
C LYS A 450 -18.45 31.45 -20.86
N ALA A 451 -17.14 31.28 -20.68
CA ALA A 451 -16.14 31.82 -21.61
C ALA A 451 -16.20 31.13 -22.98
N GLY A 452 -16.46 29.82 -23.00
CA GLY A 452 -16.68 29.04 -24.22
C GLY A 452 -17.95 29.49 -24.96
N THR A 453 -19.06 29.71 -24.26
CA THR A 453 -20.29 30.22 -24.89
C THR A 453 -20.14 31.64 -25.45
N VAL A 454 -19.32 32.49 -24.81
CA VAL A 454 -19.01 33.85 -25.31
C VAL A 454 -18.13 33.77 -26.57
N GLN A 455 -17.11 32.92 -26.60
CA GLN A 455 -16.29 32.72 -27.81
C GLN A 455 -17.07 32.11 -28.98
N GLU A 456 -18.02 31.20 -28.69
CA GLU A 456 -18.87 30.61 -29.72
C GLU A 456 -19.81 31.67 -30.31
N SER A 457 -20.38 32.56 -29.47
CA SER A 457 -21.20 33.69 -29.92
C SER A 457 -20.42 34.78 -30.69
N GLU A 458 -19.13 35.00 -30.39
CA GLU A 458 -18.27 35.90 -31.15
C GLU A 458 -17.84 35.29 -32.49
N SER A 459 -17.71 33.96 -32.57
CA SER A 459 -17.39 33.24 -33.81
C SER A 459 -18.56 33.20 -34.82
N GLU A 460 -19.81 33.12 -34.32
CA GLU A 460 -21.00 33.22 -35.17
C GLU A 460 -21.21 34.66 -35.71
N GLY A 461 -20.80 35.69 -34.94
CA GLY A 461 -20.80 37.08 -35.40
C GLY A 461 -19.81 37.35 -36.53
N ALA A 462 -18.65 36.68 -36.54
CA ALA A 462 -17.62 36.84 -37.56
C ALA A 462 -17.93 36.11 -38.89
N GLN A 463 -18.68 35.00 -38.84
CA GLN A 463 -19.13 34.28 -40.06
C GLN A 463 -20.26 35.01 -40.82
N GLY A 464 -20.98 35.94 -40.18
CA GLY A 464 -21.99 36.76 -40.84
C GLY A 464 -21.41 37.83 -41.79
N GLY A 465 -20.18 38.28 -41.55
CA GLY A 465 -19.50 39.30 -42.37
C GLY A 465 -19.00 38.76 -43.71
N THR A 466 -18.38 37.56 -43.69
CA THR A 466 -17.77 36.93 -44.88
C THR A 466 -18.79 36.41 -45.88
N ARG A 467 -20.02 36.09 -45.45
CA ARG A 467 -21.11 35.64 -46.34
C ARG A 467 -21.66 36.78 -47.21
N LYS A 468 -21.69 38.02 -46.71
CA LYS A 468 -22.15 39.20 -47.49
C LYS A 468 -21.12 39.67 -48.50
N GLU A 469 -19.83 39.54 -48.20
CA GLU A 469 -18.76 39.86 -49.15
C GLU A 469 -18.66 38.82 -50.28
N ALA A 470 -18.86 37.53 -49.98
CA ALA A 470 -18.88 36.47 -50.99
C ALA A 470 -20.10 36.52 -51.93
N GLU A 471 -21.26 37.03 -51.49
CA GLU A 471 -22.44 37.24 -52.34
C GLU A 471 -22.29 38.45 -53.28
N ASN A 472 -21.56 39.49 -52.87
CA ASN A 472 -21.30 40.65 -53.73
C ASN A 472 -20.27 40.33 -54.82
N SER A 473 -19.22 39.57 -54.52
CA SER A 473 -18.23 39.15 -55.53
C SER A 473 -18.80 38.17 -56.57
N ARG A 474 -19.83 37.37 -56.23
CA ARG A 474 -20.54 36.52 -57.21
C ARG A 474 -21.42 37.32 -58.17
N LYS A 475 -22.06 38.40 -57.69
CA LYS A 475 -22.90 39.27 -58.55
C LYS A 475 -22.07 40.13 -59.50
N GLU A 476 -20.81 40.38 -59.18
CA GLU A 476 -19.88 41.12 -60.05
C GLU A 476 -19.28 40.22 -61.14
N ALA A 477 -19.00 38.95 -60.83
CA ALA A 477 -18.53 37.95 -61.80
C ALA A 477 -19.59 37.55 -62.84
N ASP A 478 -20.88 37.52 -62.47
CA ASP A 478 -21.98 37.24 -63.41
C ASP A 478 -22.30 38.43 -64.33
N ARG A 479 -21.69 39.60 -64.11
CA ARG A 479 -21.88 40.82 -64.93
C ARG A 479 -20.82 41.03 -66.00
N GLU A 480 -19.71 40.30 -65.95
CA GLU A 480 -18.64 40.31 -66.97
C GLU A 480 -18.75 39.18 -68.01
N GLN A 481 -19.80 38.34 -67.93
CA GLN A 481 -20.11 37.31 -68.94
C GLN A 481 -21.44 37.53 -69.68
N ALA A 482 -21.93 38.78 -69.76
CA ALA A 482 -23.10 39.17 -70.56
C ALA A 482 -22.74 40.24 -71.61
#